data_AF-A0A7J9QA73-F1
#
_entry.id   AF-A0A7J9QA73-F1
#
_cell.length_a   1.000
_cell.length_b   1.000
_cell.length_c   1.000
_cell.angle_alpha   90.00
_cell.angle_beta   90.00
_cell.angle_gamma   90.00
#
_symmetry.space_group_name_H-M   'P 1'
#
loop_
_entity.id
_entity.type
_entity.pdbx_description
1 polymer ?
#
loop_
_entity_poly.entity_id
_entity_poly.type
_entity_poly.pdbx_seq_one_letter_code
_entity_poly.pdbx_strand_id
1 'polypeptide(L)' 'YPVIIQIFKNNDAVHFAQTDVNQDGTYEYKFRVLHSENGYTKKIFDGDYSVTIFKVVYLKQGNLI' A
#
# COMPACT_ATOMS: atom_id res chain seq x y z
N TYR A 1 -6.97 -2.09 12.71
CA TYR A 1 -7.62 -1.58 11.48
C TYR A 1 -6.54 -1.51 10.41
N PRO A 2 -6.61 -2.33 9.35
CA PRO A 2 -5.55 -2.32 8.35
C PRO A 2 -5.62 -1.05 7.49
N VAL A 3 -4.46 -0.68 6.95
CA VAL A 3 -4.33 0.26 5.85
C VAL A 3 -4.05 -0.52 4.58
N ILE A 4 -4.79 -0.21 3.51
CA ILE A 4 -4.61 -0.77 2.17
C ILE A 4 -3.92 0.27 1.30
N ILE A 5 -2.87 -0.14 0.60
CA ILE A 5 -2.07 0.72 -0.26
C ILE A 5 -2.17 0.17 -1.69
N GLN A 6 -2.55 1.03 -2.62
CA GLN A 6 -2.62 0.73 -4.05
C GLN A 6 -1.71 1.70 -4.81
N ILE A 7 -0.86 1.16 -5.69
CA ILE A 7 0.05 1.96 -6.52
C ILE A 7 -0.32 1.78 -7.98
N PHE A 8 -0.47 2.89 -8.69
CA PHE A 8 -0.88 2.95 -10.08
C PHE A 8 0.20 3.59 -10.95
N LYS A 9 0.34 3.09 -12.18
CA LYS A 9 1.14 3.70 -13.24
C LYS A 9 0.27 3.86 -14.48
N ASN A 10 0.19 5.07 -15.04
CA ASN A 10 -0.66 5.35 -16.21
C ASN A 10 -2.10 4.83 -16.03
N ASN A 11 -2.66 4.98 -14.82
CA ASN A 11 -3.98 4.50 -14.38
C ASN A 11 -4.14 2.98 -14.23
N ASP A 12 -3.11 2.17 -14.49
CA ASP A 12 -3.14 0.73 -14.23
C ASP A 12 -2.63 0.41 -12.82
N ALA A 13 -3.35 -0.46 -12.10
CA ALA A 13 -2.94 -0.91 -10.78
C ALA A 13 -1.79 -1.92 -10.90
N VAL A 14 -0.61 -1.56 -10.42
CA VAL A 14 0.61 -2.37 -10.57
C VAL A 14 1.08 -3.02 -9.27
N HIS A 15 0.58 -2.54 -8.12
CA HIS A 15 1.00 -3.05 -6.82
C HIS A 15 -0.07 -2.85 -5.75
N PHE A 16 -0.22 -3.86 -4.89
CA PHE A 16 -1.18 -3.88 -3.79
C PHE A 16 -0.48 -4.35 -2.51
N ALA A 17 -0.79 -3.68 -1.40
CA ALA A 17 -0.31 -4.07 -0.09
C ALA A 17 -1.32 -3.77 1.00
N GLN A 18 -1.19 -4.49 2.11
CA GLN A 18 -1.89 -4.22 3.35
C GLN A 18 -0.87 -4.19 4.50
N THR A 19 -1.03 -3.23 5.40
CA THR A 19 -0.22 -3.14 6.62
C THR A 19 -1.11 -2.85 7.82
N ASP A 20 -0.66 -3.30 8.99
CA ASP A 20 -1.32 -3.00 10.25
C ASP A 20 -1.07 -1.54 10.67
N VAL A 21 -1.94 -1.05 11.54
CA VAL A 21 -1.84 0.29 12.12
C VAL A 21 -1.53 0.15 13.61
N ASN A 22 -0.46 0.82 14.03
CA ASN A 22 -0.02 0.88 15.42
C ASN A 22 -1.09 1.56 16.30
N GLN A 23 -0.97 1.37 17.62
CA GLN A 23 -1.91 1.95 18.59
C GLN A 23 -1.97 3.48 18.53
N ASP A 24 -0.85 4.13 18.17
CA ASP A 24 -0.73 5.58 17.98
C ASP A 24 -1.26 6.06 16.61
N GLY A 25 -1.76 5.14 15.78
CA GLY A 25 -2.30 5.43 14.45
C GLY A 25 -1.24 5.46 13.34
N THR A 26 0.03 5.26 13.65
CA THR A 26 1.10 5.18 12.64
C THR A 26 1.08 3.86 11.89
N TYR A 27 1.59 3.84 10.67
CA TYR A 27 1.76 2.63 9.86
C TYR A 27 3.01 2.78 8.99
N GLU A 28 3.69 1.66 8.73
CA GLU A 28 4.83 1.62 7.82
C GLU A 28 4.59 0.54 6.78
N TYR A 29 4.95 0.85 5.53
CA TYR A 29 5.01 -0.12 4.45
C TYR A 29 6.28 0.10 3.63
N LYS A 30 7.11 -0.95 3.53
CA LYS A 30 8.36 -0.96 2.77
C LYS A 30 8.23 -1.94 1.61
N PHE A 31 8.59 -1.50 0.42
CA PHE A 31 8.62 -2.33 -0.78
C PHE A 31 9.94 -2.17 -1.53
N ARG A 32 10.29 -3.17 -2.34
CA ARG A 32 11.51 -3.15 -3.15
C ARG A 32 11.24 -2.46 -4.48
N VAL A 33 12.14 -1.56 -4.87
CA VAL A 33 12.09 -0.88 -6.18
C VAL A 33 13.01 -1.51 -7.22
N LEU A 34 13.90 -2.41 -6.79
CA LEU A 34 14.84 -3.16 -7.64
C LEU A 34 14.62 -4.66 -7.46
N HIS A 35 14.66 -5.38 -8.57
CA HIS A 35 14.78 -6.83 -8.62
C HIS A 35 16.15 -7.19 -9.18
N SER A 36 16.87 -8.11 -8.53
CA SER A 36 18.16 -8.60 -9.02
C SER A 36 18.13 -10.11 -9.13
N GLU A 37 18.43 -10.62 -10.31
CA GLU A 37 18.45 -12.05 -10.63
C GLU A 37 19.61 -12.33 -11.59
N ASN A 38 20.41 -13.37 -11.30
CA ASN A 38 21.54 -13.81 -12.14
C ASN A 38 22.54 -12.69 -12.53
N GLY A 39 22.76 -11.72 -11.63
CA GLY A 39 23.67 -10.58 -11.87
C GLY A 39 23.04 -9.42 -12.65
N TYR A 40 21.79 -9.54 -13.10
CA TYR A 40 21.05 -8.48 -13.78
C TYR A 40 20.11 -7.79 -12.79
N THR A 41 20.20 -6.45 -12.73
CA THR A 41 19.29 -5.63 -11.92
C THR A 41 18.26 -4.96 -12.82
N LYS A 42 16.98 -5.17 -12.52
CA LYS A 42 15.84 -4.52 -13.17
C LYS A 42 15.14 -3.60 -12.18
N LYS A 43 14.83 -2.37 -12.62
CA LYS A 43 13.93 -1.48 -11.88
C LYS A 43 12.49 -1.98 -12.02
N ILE A 44 11.86 -2.24 -10.89
CA ILE A 44 10.45 -2.66 -10.81
C ILE A 44 9.54 -1.43 -10.76
N PHE A 45 10.05 -0.33 -10.19
CA PHE A 45 9.41 0.98 -10.16
C PHE A 45 10.34 2.01 -10.82
N ASP A 46 9.85 2.66 -11.88
CA ASP A 46 10.58 3.71 -12.61
C ASP A 46 9.58 4.69 -13.24
N GLY A 47 9.78 5.99 -13.06
CA GLY A 47 8.87 7.05 -13.49
C GLY A 47 7.83 7.44 -12.44
N ASP A 48 6.73 8.04 -12.89
CA ASP A 48 5.68 8.60 -12.02
C ASP A 48 4.61 7.56 -11.66
N TYR A 49 4.19 7.58 -10.39
CA TYR A 49 3.17 6.69 -9.86
C TYR A 49 2.19 7.48 -9.00
N SER A 50 0.92 7.07 -9.03
CA SER A 50 -0.09 7.55 -8.10
C SER A 50 -0.28 6.51 -6.99
N VAL A 51 -0.33 6.97 -5.74
CA VAL A 51 -0.57 6.11 -4.59
C VAL A 51 -1.90 6.47 -3.97
N THR A 52 -2.76 5.48 -3.77
CA THR A 52 -4.02 5.63 -3.03
C THR A 52 -3.94 4.80 -1.76
N ILE A 53 -4.25 5.44 -0.63
CA ILE A 53 -4.18 4.83 0.69
C ILE A 53 -5.59 4.83 1.28
N PHE A 54 -6.08 3.64 1.62
CA PHE A 54 -7.37 3.46 2.28
C PHE A 54 -7.15 3.05 3.73
N LYS A 55 -7.73 3.79 4.67
CA LYS A 55 -7.81 3.39 6.07
C LYS A 55 -9.16 2.75 6.31
N VAL A 56 -9.17 1.47 6.70
CA VAL A 56 -10.42 0.79 7.06
C VAL A 56 -10.92 1.35 8.40
N VAL A 57 -12.15 1.86 8.43
CA VAL A 57 -12.81 2.32 9.65
C VAL A 57 -14.06 1.48 9.86
N TYR A 58 -14.09 0.70 10.95
CA TYR A 58 -15.34 0.09 11.40
C TYR A 58 -16.10 1.13 12.20
N LEU A 59 -17.23 1.56 11.67
CA LEU A 59 -18.22 2.23 12.49
C LEU A 59 -18.66 1.21 13.54
N LYS A 60 -18.46 1.51 14.82
CA LYS A 60 -19.19 0.78 15.85
C LYS A 60 -20.67 0.98 15.51
N GLN A 61 -21.39 -0.11 15.24
CA GLN A 61 -22.84 -0.11 15.37
C GLN A 61 -23.12 0.15 16.85
N GLY A 62 -23.06 1.42 17.26
CA GLY A 62 -23.77 1.83 18.45
C GLY A 62 -25.23 1.61 18.10
N ASN A 63 -25.85 0.65 18.79
CA ASN A 63 -27.27 0.33 18.75
C ASN A 63 -28.08 1.38 17.96
N LEU A 64 -28.30 1.09 16.68
CA LEU A 64 -29.36 1.76 15.94
C LEU A 64 -30.64 1.32 16.65
N ILE A 65 -31.17 2.22 17.47
CA ILE A 65 -32.40 2.06 18.27
C ILE A 65 -33.55 1.70 17.34
#